data_AF-A0ABC8STF2-F1
#
_entry.id   AF-A0ABC8STF2-F1
#
_cell.length_a   1.000
_cell.length_b   1.000
_cell.length_c   1.000
_cell.angle_alpha   90.00
_cell.angle_beta   90.00
_cell.angle_gamma   90.00
#
_symmetry.space_group_name_H-M   'P 1'
#
loop_
_entity.id
_entity.type
_entity.pdbx_description
1 polymer ?
#
loop_
_entity_poly.entity_id
_entity_poly.type
_entity_poly.pdbx_seq_one_letter_code
_entity_poly.pdbx_strand_id
1 'polypeptide(L)'
;MSVADMEYWAEKKAKKKAYVWFLKQSARLEGKKLPPNPYPSAIKEIQAKERNFVRDRFHYPKILKIGQKMKEEKATEMQDRMKGGSW
;
A
#
# COMPACT_ATOMS: atom_id res chain seq x y z
N MET A 1 3.71 -28.24 3.70
CA MET A 1 4.29 -27.23 2.77
C MET A 1 5.09 -28.00 1.74
N SER A 2 4.87 -27.77 0.44
CA SER A 2 5.57 -28.54 -0.60
C SER A 2 7.05 -28.16 -0.68
N VAL A 3 7.90 -29.02 -1.25
CA VAL A 3 9.34 -28.72 -1.43
C VAL A 3 9.52 -27.45 -2.28
N ALA A 4 8.67 -27.27 -3.30
CA ALA A 4 8.65 -26.08 -4.15
C ALA A 4 8.35 -24.79 -3.36
N ASP A 5 7.45 -24.83 -2.38
CA ASP A 5 7.21 -23.69 -1.50
C ASP A 5 8.45 -23.36 -0.67
N MET A 6 9.14 -24.38 -0.14
CA MET A 6 10.33 -24.16 0.69
C MET A 6 11.49 -23.52 -0.10
N GLU A 7 11.70 -23.94 -1.35
CA GLU A 7 12.68 -23.37 -2.28
C GLU A 7 12.39 -21.90 -2.60
N TYR A 8 11.14 -21.60 -2.97
CA TYR A 8 10.70 -20.23 -3.25
C TYR A 8 10.93 -19.30 -2.05
N TRP A 9 10.64 -19.76 -0.83
CA TRP A 9 10.85 -18.96 0.38
C TRP A 9 12.33 -18.76 0.69
N ALA A 10 13.18 -19.76 0.45
CA ALA A 10 14.62 -19.66 0.62
C ALA A 10 15.23 -18.64 -0.36
N GLU A 11 14.89 -18.72 -1.64
CA GLU A 11 15.33 -17.75 -2.65
C GLU A 11 14.88 -16.33 -2.33
N LYS A 12 13.60 -16.16 -1.97
CA LYS A 12 13.04 -14.85 -1.62
C LYS A 12 13.74 -14.23 -0.43
N LYS A 13 14.13 -15.04 0.57
CA LYS A 13 14.90 -14.58 1.73
C LYS A 13 16.32 -14.17 1.33
N ALA A 14 17.01 -14.97 0.52
CA ALA A 14 18.36 -14.67 0.05
C ALA A 14 18.39 -13.35 -0.76
N LYS A 15 17.48 -13.20 -1.72
CA LYS A 15 17.38 -12.01 -2.58
C LYS A 15 17.02 -10.75 -1.78
N LYS A 16 16.16 -10.87 -0.75
CA LYS A 16 15.89 -9.76 0.19
C LYS A 16 17.13 -9.34 0.99
N LYS A 17 17.94 -10.29 1.48
CA LYS A 17 19.17 -9.98 2.21
C LYS A 17 20.17 -9.24 1.31
N ALA A 18 20.37 -9.72 0.08
CA ALA A 18 21.23 -9.05 -0.90
C ALA A 18 20.78 -7.61 -1.19
N TYR A 19 19.48 -7.41 -1.37
CA TYR A 19 18.90 -6.08 -1.57
C TYR A 19 19.11 -5.14 -0.37
N VAL A 20 18.86 -5.63 0.86
CA VAL A 20 18.99 -4.82 2.07
C VAL A 20 20.44 -4.51 2.41
N TRP A 21 21.33 -5.50 2.29
CA TRP A 21 22.70 -5.37 2.75
C TRP A 21 23.57 -4.62 1.73
N PHE A 22 23.51 -5.00 0.46
CA PHE A 22 24.37 -4.42 -0.56
C PHE A 22 23.73 -3.17 -1.17
N LEU A 23 22.57 -3.33 -1.81
CA LEU A 23 22.00 -2.24 -2.62
C LEU A 23 21.52 -1.07 -1.78
N LYS A 24 20.85 -1.33 -0.64
CA LYS A 24 20.31 -0.25 0.20
C LYS A 24 21.39 0.50 0.97
N GLN A 25 22.42 -0.19 1.46
CA GLN A 25 23.49 0.48 2.21
C GLN A 25 24.42 1.24 1.26
N SER A 26 24.82 0.66 0.13
CA SER A 26 25.64 1.36 -0.86
C SER A 26 24.92 2.57 -1.45
N ALA A 27 23.63 2.46 -1.79
CA ALA A 27 22.87 3.62 -2.28
C ALA A 27 22.75 4.75 -1.26
N ARG A 28 22.67 4.42 0.05
CA ARG A 28 22.69 5.43 1.13
C ARG A 28 24.04 6.13 1.24
N LEU A 29 25.14 5.37 1.17
CA LEU A 29 26.50 5.92 1.23
C LEU A 29 26.81 6.80 0.01
N GLU A 30 26.36 6.39 -1.18
CA GLU A 30 26.53 7.15 -2.42
C GLU A 30 25.52 8.29 -2.59
N GLY A 31 24.49 8.38 -1.73
CA GLY A 31 23.40 9.36 -1.87
C GLY A 31 22.50 9.15 -3.10
N LYS A 32 22.58 7.98 -3.76
CA LYS A 32 21.79 7.65 -4.95
C LYS A 32 20.42 7.11 -4.58
N LYS A 33 19.46 7.26 -5.50
CA LYS A 33 18.11 6.71 -5.33
C LYS A 33 18.18 5.20 -5.20
N LEU A 34 17.50 4.66 -4.19
CA LEU A 34 17.45 3.22 -3.96
C LEU A 34 16.86 2.49 -5.18
N PRO A 35 17.49 1.41 -5.67
CA PRO A 35 16.86 0.57 -6.68
C PRO A 35 15.56 -0.05 -6.13
N PRO A 36 14.57 -0.36 -6.99
CA PRO A 36 13.33 -1.00 -6.57
C PRO A 36 13.59 -2.41 -6.03
N ASN A 37 12.78 -2.82 -5.04
CA ASN A 37 12.89 -4.14 -4.44
C ASN A 37 12.52 -5.24 -5.47
N PRO A 38 13.37 -6.25 -5.70
CA PRO A 38 13.14 -7.31 -6.68
C PRO A 38 11.94 -8.22 -6.36
N TYR A 39 11.50 -8.29 -5.09
CA TYR A 39 10.27 -9.00 -4.71
C TYR A 39 9.43 -8.10 -3.80
N PRO A 40 8.67 -7.16 -4.38
CA PRO A 40 7.71 -6.40 -3.61
C PRO A 40 6.64 -7.34 -3.03
N SER A 41 6.05 -6.94 -1.90
CA SER A 41 4.82 -7.60 -1.46
C SER A 41 3.69 -7.18 -2.40
N ALA A 42 2.68 -8.04 -2.57
CA ALA A 42 1.49 -7.70 -3.37
C ALA A 42 0.88 -6.34 -2.97
N ILE A 43 0.84 -6.06 -1.66
CA ILE A 43 0.39 -4.77 -1.13
C ILE A 43 1.22 -3.59 -1.70
N LYS A 44 2.54 -3.73 -1.81
CA LYS A 44 3.41 -2.67 -2.33
C LYS A 44 3.25 -2.47 -3.83
N GLU A 45 2.94 -3.53 -4.57
CA GLU A 45 2.63 -3.42 -6.00
C GLU A 45 1.32 -2.67 -6.22
N ILE A 46 0.29 -2.99 -5.42
CA ILE A 46 -0.99 -2.27 -5.43
C ILE A 46 -0.77 -0.80 -5.09
N GLN A 47 -0.05 -0.50 -3.99
CA GLN A 47 0.27 0.87 -3.60
C GLN A 47 1.07 1.64 -4.67
N ALA A 48 1.98 0.97 -5.38
CA ALA A 48 2.74 1.60 -6.47
C ALA A 48 1.83 1.97 -7.64
N LYS A 49 0.87 1.11 -7.99
CA LYS A 49 -0.13 1.39 -9.02
C LYS A 49 -1.09 2.51 -8.58
N GLU A 50 -1.56 2.47 -7.34
CA GLU A 50 -2.47 3.47 -6.77
C GLU A 50 -1.85 4.85 -6.57
N ARG A 51 -0.52 4.90 -6.38
CA ARG A 51 0.22 6.16 -6.18
C ARG A 51 0.00 7.14 -7.31
N ASN A 52 -0.15 6.66 -8.54
CA ASN A 52 -0.42 7.50 -9.71
C ASN A 52 -1.73 8.28 -9.55
N PHE A 53 -2.74 7.69 -8.90
CA PHE A 53 -4.05 8.27 -8.69
C PHE A 53 -4.20 9.00 -7.35
N VAL A 54 -3.14 9.06 -6.53
CA VAL A 54 -3.19 9.80 -5.25
C VAL A 54 -3.39 11.29 -5.51
N ARG A 55 -2.67 11.87 -6.48
CA ARG A 55 -2.76 13.30 -6.81
C ARG A 55 -4.18 13.65 -7.28
N ASP A 56 -4.73 12.84 -8.18
CA ASP A 56 -6.05 13.10 -8.76
C ASP A 56 -7.16 13.06 -7.71
N ARG A 57 -7.05 12.19 -6.69
CA ARG A 57 -8.02 12.12 -5.58
C ARG A 57 -8.21 13.45 -4.83
N PHE A 58 -7.15 14.24 -4.70
CA PHE A 58 -7.18 15.49 -3.97
C PHE A 58 -7.44 16.71 -4.86
N HIS A 59 -7.10 16.64 -6.15
CA HIS A 59 -7.18 17.80 -7.04
C HIS A 59 -8.37 17.77 -8.03
N TYR A 60 -9.00 16.62 -8.26
CA TYR A 60 -10.18 16.57 -9.13
C TYR A 60 -11.46 16.93 -8.36
N PRO A 61 -12.19 17.99 -8.78
CA PRO A 61 -13.39 18.45 -8.07
C PRO A 61 -14.52 17.42 -8.09
N LYS A 62 -14.59 16.56 -9.11
CA LYS A 62 -15.57 15.45 -9.18
C LYS A 62 -15.33 14.40 -8.10
N ILE A 63 -14.07 14.07 -7.81
CA ILE A 63 -13.70 13.05 -6.80
C ILE A 63 -13.94 13.60 -5.40
N LEU A 64 -13.65 14.88 -5.16
CA LEU A 64 -13.96 15.56 -3.90
C LEU A 64 -15.46 15.53 -3.58
N LYS A 65 -16.32 15.78 -4.58
CA LYS A 65 -17.78 15.68 -4.42
C LYS A 65 -18.24 14.27 -4.06
N ILE A 66 -17.65 13.24 -4.66
CA ILE A 66 -17.95 11.84 -4.32
C ILE A 66 -17.51 11.53 -2.88
N GLY A 67 -16.33 12.00 -2.47
CA GLY A 67 -15.84 11.84 -1.10
C GLY A 67 -16.69 12.55 -0.05
N GLN A 68 -17.25 13.72 -0.38
CA GLN A 68 -18.19 14.43 0.49
C GLN A 68 -19.50 13.64 0.67
N LYS A 69 -20.09 13.15 -0.43
CA LYS A 69 -21.29 12.30 -0.37
C LYS A 69 -21.08 11.03 0.46
N MET A 70 -19.95 10.34 0.30
CA MET A 70 -19.63 9.17 1.13
C MET A 70 -19.48 9.51 2.63
N LYS A 71 -19.00 10.72 2.97
CA LYS A 71 -18.94 11.16 4.37
C LYS A 71 -20.32 11.44 4.93
N GLU A 72 -21.20 12.06 4.14
CA GLU A 72 -22.59 12.32 4.49
C GLU A 72 -23.34 11.00 4.71
N GLU A 73 -23.25 10.06 3.77
CA GLU A 73 -23.85 8.72 3.87
C GLU A 73 -23.37 7.95 5.11
N LYS A 74 -22.07 8.02 5.41
CA LYS A 74 -21.50 7.37 6.61
C LYS A 74 -21.95 8.04 7.91
N ALA A 75 -22.13 9.36 7.89
CA ALA A 75 -22.63 10.12 9.05
C ALA A 75 -24.11 9.79 9.30
N THR A 76 -24.93 9.66 8.26
CA THR A 76 -26.33 9.22 8.37
C THR A 76 -26.43 7.78 8.86
N GLU A 77 -25.61 6.86 8.33
CA GLU A 77 -25.58 5.46 8.81
C GLU A 77 -25.18 5.38 10.29
N MET A 78 -24.24 6.22 10.73
CA MET A 78 -23.81 6.29 12.13
C MET A 78 -24.91 6.87 13.04
N GLN A 79 -25.65 7.88 12.58
CA GLN A 79 -26.81 8.43 13.30
C GLN A 79 -27.96 7.43 13.40
N ASP A 80 -28.25 6.68 12.34
CA ASP A 80 -29.27 5.63 12.35
C ASP A 80 -28.89 4.47 13.28
N ARG A 81 -27.61 4.08 13.29
CA ARG A 81 -27.09 3.12 14.29
C ARG A 81 -27.22 3.63 15.73
N MET A 82 -26.99 4.92 15.97
CA MET A 82 -27.15 5.51 17.31
C MET A 82 -28.62 5.65 17.72
N LYS A 83 -29.54 5.95 16.80
CA LYS A 83 -30.99 6.00 17.07
C LYS A 83 -31.60 4.61 17.29
N GLY A 84 -31.04 3.57 16.68
CA GLY A 84 -31.50 2.18 16.86
C GLY A 84 -31.08 1.52 18.19
N GLY A 85 -30.32 2.22 19.04
CA GLY A 85 -29.84 1.72 20.34
C GLY A 85 -30.73 2.07 21.55
N SER A 86 -31.91 2.65 21.33
CA SER A 86 -32.87 2.97 22.39
C SER A 86 -34.03 1.97 22.40
N TRP A 87 -33.77 0.77 22.92
CA TRP A 87 -34.79 -0.11 23.49
C TRP A 87 -34.24 -0.82 24.71
#